data_AF-A0A2S9AQW3-F1
#
_entry.id   AF-A0A2S9AQW3-F1
#
_cell.length_a   1.000
_cell.length_b   1.000
_cell.length_c   1.000
_cell.angle_alpha   90.00
_cell.angle_beta   90.00
_cell.angle_gamma   90.00
#
_symmetry.space_group_name_H-M   'P 1'
#
loop_
_entity.id
_entity.type
_entity.pdbx_description
1 polymer ?
#
loop_
_entity_poly.entity_id
_entity_poly.type
_entity_poly.pdbx_seq_one_letter_code
_entity_poly.pdbx_strand_id
1 'polypeptide(L)'
;MIREIENALMAAFDQTMCKYRQILNNYYPAHKSTGFTERNLTNNFVRALENELGKDAFAWFEAPLSAEEKLHLDAIVFDPTTKSCFLIEAKRFSNLNKKVAETTHDIQRMSYQAHHATLELGLGKLKIEHRYAIVLVDIWTEGEAKQVTFENWPACLGNASFDLFRTGGFENLMIEKEWKHHYKIMMAAKKL
;
A
#
# COMPACT_ATOMS: atom_id res chain seq x y z
N MET A 1 11.87 18.33 0.56
CA MET A 1 12.25 16.90 0.47
C MET A 1 11.35 15.98 1.29
N ILE A 2 11.49 15.82 2.62
CA ILE A 2 10.60 14.89 3.39
C ILE A 2 9.11 15.23 3.21
N ARG A 3 8.73 16.50 3.33
CA ARG A 3 7.35 16.96 3.07
C ARG A 3 6.89 16.71 1.64
N GLU A 4 7.79 16.77 0.65
CA GLU A 4 7.42 16.51 -0.75
C GLU A 4 7.13 15.02 -0.95
N ILE A 5 7.93 14.14 -0.33
CA ILE A 5 7.69 12.69 -0.36
C ILE A 5 6.36 12.34 0.30
N GLU A 6 6.10 12.88 1.49
CA GLU A 6 4.83 12.67 2.20
C GLU A 6 3.63 13.18 1.39
N ASN A 7 3.75 14.35 0.77
CA ASN A 7 2.71 14.88 -0.13
C ASN A 7 2.47 13.97 -1.33
N ALA A 8 3.54 13.45 -1.96
CA ALA A 8 3.42 12.53 -3.09
C ALA A 8 2.71 11.22 -2.67
N LEU A 9 3.01 10.68 -1.49
CA LEU A 9 2.33 9.49 -0.96
C LEU A 9 0.85 9.74 -0.71
N MET A 10 0.48 10.89 -0.12
CA MET A 10 -0.91 11.25 0.10
C MET A 10 -1.66 11.45 -1.22
N ALA A 11 -1.05 12.18 -2.17
CA ALA A 11 -1.63 12.40 -3.50
C ALA A 11 -1.80 11.08 -4.26
N ALA A 12 -0.81 10.18 -4.21
CA ALA A 12 -0.90 8.85 -4.82
C ALA A 12 -2.07 8.04 -4.26
N PHE A 13 -2.31 8.10 -2.94
CA PHE A 13 -3.48 7.46 -2.34
C PHE A 13 -4.79 8.08 -2.84
N ASP A 14 -4.89 9.41 -2.94
CA ASP A 14 -6.09 10.07 -3.48
C ASP A 14 -6.38 9.65 -4.92
N GLN A 15 -5.34 9.63 -5.76
CA GLN A 15 -5.47 9.19 -7.14
C GLN A 15 -5.85 7.70 -7.23
N THR A 16 -5.34 6.87 -6.33
CA THR A 16 -5.77 5.48 -6.18
C THR A 16 -7.27 5.40 -5.88
N MET A 17 -7.75 6.19 -4.91
CA MET A 17 -9.17 6.25 -4.57
C MET A 17 -10.02 6.77 -5.74
N CYS A 18 -9.56 7.78 -6.47
CA CYS A 18 -10.20 8.27 -7.70
C CYS A 18 -10.32 7.16 -8.74
N LYS A 19 -9.24 6.40 -8.96
CA LYS A 19 -9.21 5.29 -9.91
C LYS A 19 -10.16 4.17 -9.50
N TYR A 20 -10.18 3.79 -8.22
CA TYR A 20 -11.14 2.80 -7.72
C TYR A 20 -12.59 3.28 -7.86
N ARG A 21 -12.89 4.56 -7.59
CA ARG A 21 -14.23 5.12 -7.84
C ARG A 21 -14.62 5.00 -9.32
N GLN A 22 -13.71 5.32 -10.24
CA GLN A 22 -13.95 5.13 -11.67
C GLN A 22 -14.19 3.66 -12.02
N ILE A 23 -13.37 2.74 -11.52
CA ILE A 23 -13.54 1.30 -11.77
C ILE A 23 -14.90 0.86 -11.24
N LEU A 24 -15.20 1.10 -9.97
CA LEU A 24 -16.38 0.56 -9.30
C LEU A 24 -17.71 1.20 -9.75
N ASN A 25 -17.68 2.40 -10.31
CA ASN A 25 -18.84 2.99 -11.00
C ASN A 25 -19.15 2.31 -12.33
N ASN A 26 -18.14 1.74 -13.00
CA ASN A 26 -18.27 1.21 -14.36
C ASN A 26 -18.18 -0.32 -14.42
N TYR A 27 -17.59 -0.95 -13.41
CA TYR A 27 -17.30 -2.38 -13.35
C TYR A 27 -17.19 -2.84 -11.90
N TYR A 28 -18.01 -3.82 -11.53
CA TYR A 28 -17.94 -4.47 -10.22
C TYR A 28 -17.34 -5.87 -10.35
N PRO A 29 -16.03 -6.06 -10.07
CA PRO A 29 -15.35 -7.33 -10.32
C PRO A 29 -15.61 -8.44 -9.29
N ALA A 30 -16.22 -8.14 -8.14
CA ALA A 30 -16.37 -9.11 -7.06
C ALA A 30 -17.62 -9.97 -7.24
N HIS A 31 -17.52 -10.99 -8.11
CA HIS A 31 -18.57 -11.98 -8.31
C HIS A 31 -18.38 -13.17 -7.35
N LYS A 32 -19.47 -13.67 -6.76
CA LYS A 32 -19.44 -14.87 -5.89
C LYS A 32 -18.42 -14.76 -4.72
N SER A 33 -18.29 -13.56 -4.14
CA SER A 33 -17.44 -13.32 -2.97
C SER A 33 -15.93 -13.56 -3.18
N THR A 34 -15.43 -13.52 -4.43
CA THR A 34 -13.99 -13.63 -4.72
C THR A 34 -13.17 -12.44 -4.21
N GLY A 35 -13.83 -11.31 -3.92
CA GLY A 35 -13.23 -10.07 -3.44
C GLY A 35 -12.24 -9.44 -4.43
N PHE A 36 -11.63 -8.32 -4.07
CA PHE A 36 -10.67 -7.62 -4.93
C PHE A 36 -9.24 -8.09 -4.67
N THR A 37 -8.53 -8.58 -5.69
CA THR A 37 -7.16 -9.09 -5.52
C THR A 37 -6.23 -7.98 -5.01
N GLU A 38 -5.34 -8.28 -4.06
CA GLU A 38 -4.34 -7.36 -3.50
C GLU A 38 -3.50 -6.69 -4.62
N ARG A 39 -3.20 -7.43 -5.69
CA ARG A 39 -2.52 -6.91 -6.89
C ARG A 39 -3.18 -5.69 -7.54
N ASN A 40 -4.51 -5.55 -7.47
CA ASN A 40 -5.17 -4.35 -7.99
C ASN A 40 -4.85 -3.12 -7.14
N LEU A 41 -4.73 -3.30 -5.82
CA LEU A 41 -4.40 -2.25 -4.89
C LEU A 41 -2.96 -1.78 -5.14
N THR A 42 -2.02 -2.73 -5.23
CA THR A 42 -0.62 -2.46 -5.57
C THR A 42 -0.49 -1.76 -6.92
N ASN A 43 -1.09 -2.29 -7.99
CA ASN A 43 -0.96 -1.73 -9.33
C ASN A 43 -1.51 -0.29 -9.43
N ASN A 44 -2.70 -0.04 -8.86
CA ASN A 44 -3.30 1.30 -8.93
C ASN A 44 -2.49 2.31 -8.11
N PHE A 45 -1.98 1.92 -6.94
CA PHE A 45 -1.17 2.79 -6.10
C PHE A 45 0.21 3.07 -6.71
N VAL A 46 0.92 2.05 -7.19
CA VAL A 46 2.23 2.21 -7.85
C VAL A 46 2.12 3.16 -9.03
N ARG A 47 1.11 2.96 -9.91
CA ARG A 47 0.87 3.85 -11.04
C ARG A 47 0.59 5.28 -10.60
N ALA A 48 -0.21 5.47 -9.56
CA ALA A 48 -0.49 6.78 -9.02
C ALA A 48 0.77 7.45 -8.46
N LEU A 49 1.58 6.69 -7.72
CA LEU A 49 2.81 7.16 -7.12
C LEU A 49 3.87 7.55 -8.17
N GLU A 50 4.08 6.74 -9.21
CA GLU A 50 4.97 7.09 -10.32
C GLU A 50 4.54 8.40 -11.00
N ASN A 51 3.23 8.64 -11.16
CA ASN A 51 2.75 9.90 -11.73
C ASN A 51 3.04 11.12 -10.84
N GLU A 52 2.91 10.98 -9.51
CA GLU A 52 3.18 12.06 -8.55
C GLU A 52 4.69 12.34 -8.41
N LEU A 53 5.53 11.30 -8.49
CA LEU A 53 6.99 11.43 -8.43
C LEU A 53 7.59 11.95 -9.75
N GLY A 54 6.92 11.69 -10.87
CA GLY A 54 7.30 12.17 -12.19
C GLY A 54 8.05 11.16 -13.04
N LYS A 55 8.44 11.59 -14.24
CA LYS A 55 8.88 10.73 -15.37
C LYS A 55 10.09 9.83 -15.11
N ASP A 56 10.93 10.16 -14.13
CA ASP A 56 12.16 9.43 -13.84
C ASP A 56 11.96 8.39 -12.73
N ALA A 57 10.79 8.38 -12.08
CA ALA A 57 10.41 7.33 -11.15
C ALA A 57 10.12 6.03 -11.91
N PHE A 58 10.46 4.91 -11.27
CA PHE A 58 10.25 3.59 -11.87
C PHE A 58 9.94 2.54 -10.80
N ALA A 59 9.12 1.56 -11.17
CA ALA A 59 8.70 0.49 -10.29
C ALA A 59 9.14 -0.90 -10.75
N TRP A 60 9.21 -1.83 -9.80
CA TRP A 60 9.32 -3.26 -10.05
C TRP A 60 8.34 -4.02 -9.15
N PHE A 61 7.63 -4.99 -9.72
CA PHE A 61 6.67 -5.82 -9.00
C PHE A 61 7.30 -7.17 -8.65
N GLU A 62 6.84 -7.80 -7.57
CA GLU A 62 7.39 -9.08 -7.09
C GLU A 62 8.92 -8.97 -6.87
N ALA A 63 9.36 -7.87 -6.25
CA ALA A 63 10.78 -7.55 -6.11
C ALA A 63 11.45 -8.52 -5.11
N PRO A 64 12.48 -9.28 -5.51
CA PRO A 64 13.07 -10.29 -4.64
C PRO A 64 13.87 -9.64 -3.50
N LEU A 65 13.60 -10.06 -2.26
CA LEU A 65 14.36 -9.68 -1.07
C LEU A 65 15.42 -10.73 -0.71
N SER A 66 15.09 -12.01 -0.90
CA SER A 66 15.98 -13.14 -0.65
C SER A 66 15.60 -14.29 -1.58
N ALA A 67 16.56 -14.74 -2.39
CA ALA A 67 16.34 -15.89 -3.27
C ALA A 67 16.27 -17.21 -2.47
N GLU A 68 17.06 -17.32 -1.40
CA GLU A 68 17.13 -18.51 -0.54
C GLU A 68 15.81 -18.72 0.20
N GLU A 69 15.26 -17.65 0.76
CA GLU A 69 14.00 -17.68 1.51
C GLU A 69 12.76 -17.44 0.62
N LYS A 70 12.97 -17.21 -0.69
CA LYS A 70 11.93 -16.89 -1.69
C LYS A 70 11.04 -15.71 -1.27
N LEU A 71 11.64 -14.75 -0.56
CA LEU A 71 10.96 -13.56 -0.10
C LEU A 71 10.91 -12.52 -1.23
N HIS A 72 9.75 -11.89 -1.35
CA HIS A 72 9.50 -10.81 -2.29
C HIS A 72 8.68 -9.69 -1.63
N LEU A 73 8.66 -8.54 -2.28
CA LEU A 73 7.70 -7.46 -2.07
C LEU A 73 6.68 -7.47 -3.20
N ASP A 74 5.44 -7.10 -2.91
CA ASP A 74 4.44 -6.89 -3.97
C ASP A 74 4.93 -5.86 -4.99
N ALA A 75 5.51 -4.75 -4.52
CA ALA A 75 6.19 -3.78 -5.36
C ALA A 75 7.28 -2.98 -4.64
N ILE A 76 8.18 -2.42 -5.44
CA ILE A 76 9.11 -1.37 -5.05
C ILE A 76 9.04 -0.23 -6.07
N VAL A 77 9.09 1.01 -5.59
CA VAL A 77 9.19 2.21 -6.44
C VAL A 77 10.44 2.97 -6.07
N PHE A 78 11.19 3.43 -7.06
CA PHE A 78 12.37 4.26 -6.91
C PHE A 78 12.11 5.65 -7.47
N ASP A 79 12.53 6.68 -6.74
CA ASP A 79 12.54 8.06 -7.21
C ASP A 79 13.98 8.59 -7.21
N PRO A 80 14.61 8.72 -8.40
CA PRO A 80 15.92 9.33 -8.52
C PRO A 80 15.98 10.80 -8.08
N THR A 81 14.88 11.55 -8.19
CA THR A 81 14.85 12.99 -7.89
C THR A 81 15.06 13.25 -6.41
N THR A 82 14.27 12.58 -5.56
CA THR A 82 14.40 12.69 -4.10
C THR A 82 15.33 11.63 -3.50
N LYS A 83 15.91 10.76 -4.34
CA LYS A 83 16.73 9.61 -3.92
C LYS A 83 15.98 8.71 -2.93
N SER A 84 14.70 8.49 -3.20
CA SER A 84 13.81 7.72 -2.33
C SER A 84 13.53 6.33 -2.90
N CYS A 85 13.26 5.37 -2.02
CA CYS A 85 12.57 4.14 -2.41
C CYS A 85 11.39 3.82 -1.49
N PHE A 86 10.39 3.17 -2.07
CA PHE A 86 9.13 2.83 -1.44
C PHE A 86 8.91 1.33 -1.54
N LEU A 87 8.98 0.62 -0.41
CA LEU A 87 8.72 -0.81 -0.30
C LEU A 87 7.23 -1.00 -0.04
N ILE A 88 6.51 -1.74 -0.88
CA ILE A 88 5.04 -1.78 -0.86
C ILE A 88 4.55 -3.21 -0.66
N GLU A 89 3.63 -3.37 0.28
CA GLU A 89 2.87 -4.60 0.55
C GLU A 89 1.37 -4.26 0.62
N ALA A 90 0.54 -5.06 -0.05
CA ALA A 90 -0.91 -4.93 -0.07
C ALA A 90 -1.57 -6.12 0.63
N LYS A 91 -2.56 -5.87 1.49
CA LYS A 91 -3.28 -6.92 2.22
C LYS A 91 -4.79 -6.75 2.17
N ARG A 92 -5.49 -7.87 2.07
CA ARG A 92 -6.94 -7.97 2.31
C ARG A 92 -7.19 -8.41 3.74
N PHE A 93 -7.80 -7.56 4.56
CA PHE A 93 -8.15 -7.87 5.96
C PHE A 93 -9.42 -8.72 6.06
N SER A 94 -9.38 -9.93 5.50
CA SER A 94 -10.47 -10.91 5.51
C SER A 94 -10.64 -11.56 6.88
N ASN A 95 -9.56 -12.11 7.45
CA ASN A 95 -9.43 -12.56 8.83
C ASN A 95 -8.52 -11.58 9.57
N LEU A 96 -9.12 -10.75 10.44
CA LEU A 96 -8.45 -9.60 11.02
C LEU A 96 -7.19 -9.98 11.82
N ASN A 97 -7.30 -10.89 12.79
CA ASN A 97 -6.17 -11.25 13.66
C ASN A 97 -4.99 -11.81 12.86
N LYS A 98 -5.28 -12.73 11.93
CA LYS A 98 -4.26 -13.32 11.06
C LYS A 98 -3.61 -12.25 10.18
N LYS A 99 -4.41 -11.38 9.57
CA LYS A 99 -3.94 -10.38 8.62
C LYS A 99 -3.15 -9.26 9.27
N VAL A 100 -3.54 -8.81 10.46
CA VAL A 100 -2.76 -7.87 11.27
C VAL A 100 -1.38 -8.47 11.59
N ALA A 101 -1.32 -9.72 12.04
CA ALA A 101 -0.05 -10.38 12.34
C ALA A 101 0.85 -10.54 11.09
N GLU A 102 0.28 -10.93 9.95
CA GLU A 102 0.98 -10.99 8.65
C GLU A 102 1.54 -9.61 8.28
N THR A 103 0.72 -8.55 8.35
CA THR A 103 1.14 -7.18 8.06
C THR A 103 2.27 -6.72 8.97
N THR A 104 2.19 -6.96 10.28
CA THR A 104 3.27 -6.62 11.21
C THR A 104 4.57 -7.33 10.85
N HIS A 105 4.51 -8.61 10.48
CA HIS A 105 5.68 -9.36 10.03
C HIS A 105 6.24 -8.80 8.72
N ASP A 106 5.40 -8.43 7.76
CA ASP A 106 5.85 -7.83 6.50
C ASP A 106 6.55 -6.47 6.72
N ILE A 107 6.07 -5.65 7.66
CA ILE A 107 6.75 -4.40 8.05
C ILE A 107 8.13 -4.67 8.65
N GLN A 108 8.25 -5.69 9.51
CA GLN A 108 9.54 -6.10 10.06
C GLN A 108 10.48 -6.58 8.96
N ARG A 109 9.98 -7.40 8.01
CA ARG A 109 10.73 -7.85 6.83
C ARG A 109 11.20 -6.67 5.98
N MET A 110 10.31 -5.71 5.72
CA MET A 110 10.64 -4.47 4.99
C MET A 110 11.65 -3.60 5.73
N SER A 111 11.70 -3.65 7.06
CA SER A 111 12.64 -2.87 7.87
C SER A 111 14.03 -3.52 7.99
N TYR A 112 14.22 -4.76 7.50
CA TYR A 112 15.46 -5.49 7.69
C TYR A 112 16.57 -5.02 6.73
N GLN A 113 17.67 -4.52 7.30
CA GLN A 113 18.73 -3.84 6.53
C GLN A 113 19.42 -4.72 5.48
N ALA A 114 19.57 -6.03 5.71
CA ALA A 114 20.19 -6.92 4.73
C ALA A 114 19.35 -7.04 3.44
N HIS A 115 18.02 -6.94 3.56
CA HIS A 115 17.13 -6.88 2.40
C HIS A 115 17.30 -5.59 1.61
N HIS A 116 17.57 -4.46 2.28
CA HIS A 116 17.84 -3.18 1.59
C HIS A 116 19.10 -3.27 0.75
N ALA A 117 20.18 -3.83 1.30
CA ALA A 117 21.41 -4.05 0.56
C ALA A 117 21.16 -4.90 -0.69
N THR A 118 20.38 -5.98 -0.56
CA THR A 118 20.04 -6.87 -1.68
C THR A 118 19.26 -6.16 -2.78
N LEU A 119 18.26 -5.35 -2.43
CA LEU A 119 17.50 -4.54 -3.38
C LEU A 119 18.38 -3.50 -4.10
N GLU A 120 19.34 -2.92 -3.39
CA GLU A 120 20.22 -1.87 -3.92
C GLU A 120 21.37 -2.41 -4.79
N LEU A 121 21.74 -3.70 -4.68
CA LEU A 121 22.81 -4.30 -5.52
C LEU A 121 22.53 -4.15 -7.02
N GLY A 122 21.25 -4.16 -7.42
CA GLY A 122 20.83 -4.00 -8.81
C GLY A 122 20.70 -2.54 -9.27
N LEU A 123 20.81 -1.57 -8.36
CA LEU A 123 20.73 -0.16 -8.72
C LEU A 123 22.03 0.31 -9.37
N GLY A 124 21.91 1.09 -10.45
CA GLY A 124 23.06 1.67 -11.14
C GLY A 124 23.77 2.74 -10.30
N LYS A 125 23.69 4.00 -10.73
CA LYS A 125 24.33 5.12 -10.01
C LYS A 125 23.46 5.73 -8.91
N LEU A 126 22.21 5.29 -8.79
CA LEU A 126 21.26 5.81 -7.81
C LEU A 126 21.67 5.36 -6.41
N LYS A 127 21.87 6.33 -5.51
CA LYS A 127 22.07 6.08 -4.08
C LYS A 127 20.81 6.48 -3.33
N ILE A 128 20.25 5.58 -2.55
CA ILE A 128 19.03 5.83 -1.79
C ILE A 128 19.38 6.55 -0.48
N GLU A 129 18.71 7.68 -0.24
CA GLU A 129 18.86 8.50 0.98
C GLU A 129 17.59 8.43 1.86
N HIS A 130 16.46 8.04 1.27
CA HIS A 130 15.19 7.97 1.96
C HIS A 130 14.47 6.66 1.64
N ARG A 131 13.94 6.01 2.66
CA ARG A 131 13.26 4.73 2.51
C ARG A 131 11.97 4.71 3.31
N TYR A 132 10.93 4.19 2.68
CA TYR A 132 9.61 4.06 3.29
C TYR A 132 9.07 2.64 3.11
N ALA A 133 8.54 2.07 4.18
CA ALA A 133 7.67 0.89 4.12
C ALA A 133 6.23 1.39 4.00
N ILE A 134 5.50 0.90 3.01
CA ILE A 134 4.10 1.24 2.73
C ILE A 134 3.27 -0.03 2.82
N VAL A 135 2.21 0.04 3.62
CA VAL A 135 1.18 -0.98 3.66
C VAL A 135 -0.09 -0.41 3.07
N LEU A 136 -0.63 -1.09 2.07
CA LEU A 136 -1.95 -0.85 1.53
C LEU A 136 -2.89 -1.93 2.05
N VAL A 137 -4.08 -1.55 2.50
CA VAL A 137 -5.06 -2.50 3.02
C VAL A 137 -6.40 -2.26 2.37
N ASP A 138 -7.06 -3.34 1.97
CA ASP A 138 -8.50 -3.34 1.75
C ASP A 138 -9.22 -4.09 2.88
N ILE A 139 -10.39 -3.59 3.26
CA ILE A 139 -11.19 -4.15 4.35
C ILE A 139 -12.69 -4.01 4.07
N TRP A 140 -13.45 -5.00 4.48
CA TRP A 140 -14.91 -5.00 4.47
C TRP A 140 -15.43 -4.83 5.90
N THR A 141 -16.05 -3.69 6.22
CA THR A 141 -16.42 -3.28 7.58
C THR A 141 -17.82 -3.77 8.01
N GLU A 142 -18.17 -5.01 7.67
CA GLU A 142 -19.48 -5.61 8.01
C GLU A 142 -19.58 -6.09 9.47
N GLY A 143 -18.50 -5.99 10.25
CA GLY A 143 -18.46 -6.37 11.66
C GLY A 143 -17.69 -5.37 12.51
N GLU A 144 -18.08 -5.27 13.78
CA GLU A 144 -17.58 -4.28 14.74
C GLU A 144 -16.05 -4.23 14.80
N ALA A 145 -15.39 -5.38 14.94
CA ALA A 145 -13.92 -5.42 15.00
C ALA A 145 -13.24 -4.84 13.74
N LYS A 146 -13.82 -5.05 12.56
CA LYS A 146 -13.28 -4.51 11.30
C LYS A 146 -13.57 -3.02 11.16
N GLN A 147 -14.73 -2.56 11.62
CA GLN A 147 -15.07 -1.15 11.66
C GLN A 147 -14.13 -0.38 12.60
N VAL A 148 -13.94 -0.89 13.84
CA VAL A 148 -13.00 -0.33 14.82
C VAL A 148 -11.58 -0.30 14.26
N THR A 149 -11.17 -1.34 13.53
CA THR A 149 -9.86 -1.37 12.86
C THR A 149 -9.71 -0.26 11.82
N PHE A 150 -10.74 -0.03 11.01
CA PHE A 150 -10.74 1.04 10.00
C PHE A 150 -10.71 2.43 10.64
N GLU A 151 -11.52 2.65 11.67
CA GLU A 151 -11.62 3.94 12.37
C GLU A 151 -10.33 4.30 13.12
N ASN A 152 -9.63 3.30 13.67
CA ASN A 152 -8.39 3.49 14.43
C ASN A 152 -7.13 3.18 13.62
N TRP A 153 -7.22 3.05 12.30
CA TRP A 153 -6.06 2.75 11.47
C TRP A 153 -4.96 3.82 11.64
N PRO A 154 -3.66 3.46 11.77
CA PRO A 154 -3.06 2.13 11.75
C PRO A 154 -2.74 1.53 13.14
N ALA A 155 -3.42 1.98 14.21
CA ALA A 155 -3.07 1.64 15.60
C ALA A 155 -3.08 0.13 15.90
N CYS A 156 -3.84 -0.67 15.15
CA CYS A 156 -3.88 -2.13 15.28
C CYS A 156 -2.55 -2.82 14.95
N LEU A 157 -1.63 -2.15 14.26
CA LEU A 157 -0.32 -2.68 13.88
C LEU A 157 0.74 -2.57 15.00
N GLY A 158 0.33 -2.17 16.21
CA GLY A 158 1.18 -2.10 17.40
C GLY A 158 2.06 -0.84 17.44
N ASN A 159 3.17 -0.90 18.18
CA ASN A 159 4.09 0.23 18.41
C ASN A 159 4.91 0.66 17.17
N ALA A 160 4.57 0.21 15.96
CA ALA A 160 5.18 0.74 14.76
C ALA A 160 4.75 2.20 14.61
N SER A 161 5.71 3.13 14.72
CA SER A 161 5.47 4.54 14.44
C SER A 161 5.25 4.71 12.94
N PHE A 162 4.00 4.86 12.53
CA PHE A 162 3.66 5.29 11.18
C PHE A 162 3.62 6.81 11.14
N ASP A 163 4.40 7.38 10.24
CA ASP A 163 4.51 8.83 10.08
C ASP A 163 3.35 9.38 9.26
N LEU A 164 2.74 8.54 8.42
CA LEU A 164 1.71 8.91 7.49
C LEU A 164 0.68 7.81 7.37
N PHE A 165 -0.59 8.15 7.38
CA PHE A 165 -1.67 7.20 7.12
C PHE A 165 -2.86 7.90 6.49
N ARG A 166 -3.66 7.12 5.77
CA ARG A 166 -4.87 7.59 5.12
C ARG A 166 -5.90 6.49 4.96
N THR A 167 -7.16 6.87 4.97
CA THR A 167 -8.29 5.97 4.76
C THR A 167 -9.21 6.52 3.67
N GLY A 168 -9.96 5.63 3.04
CA GLY A 168 -10.89 6.00 1.97
C GLY A 168 -12.03 5.00 1.84
N GLY A 169 -13.22 5.53 1.55
CA GLY A 169 -14.45 4.77 1.31
C GLY A 169 -15.11 5.09 -0.03
N PHE A 170 -16.23 4.42 -0.27
CA PHE A 170 -17.00 4.45 -1.53
C PHE A 170 -18.48 4.80 -1.34
N GLU A 171 -18.86 5.34 -0.18
CA GLU A 171 -20.23 5.70 0.19
C GLU A 171 -20.86 6.67 -0.79
N ASN A 172 -20.04 7.56 -1.36
CA ASN A 172 -20.44 8.60 -2.30
C ASN A 172 -20.59 8.09 -3.75
N LEU A 173 -20.44 6.79 -4.02
CA LEU A 173 -20.69 6.26 -5.36
C LEU A 173 -22.19 6.29 -5.68
N MET A 174 -22.53 6.69 -6.91
CA MET A 174 -23.92 6.83 -7.40
C MET A 174 -24.57 5.49 -7.79
N ILE A 175 -24.04 4.38 -7.28
CA ILE A 175 -24.58 3.03 -7.50
C ILE A 175 -25.46 2.60 -6.33
N GLU A 176 -26.55 1.89 -6.61
CA GLU A 176 -27.51 1.39 -5.60
C GLU A 176 -27.05 0.04 -5.00
N LYS A 177 -25.79 -0.05 -4.56
CA LYS A 177 -25.23 -1.28 -4.01
C LYS A 177 -24.72 -1.06 -2.59
N GLU A 178 -25.24 -1.86 -1.65
CA GLU A 178 -24.90 -1.78 -0.22
C GLU A 178 -23.41 -1.96 0.09
N TRP A 179 -22.69 -2.76 -0.70
CA TRP A 179 -21.27 -3.04 -0.48
C TRP A 179 -20.42 -1.76 -0.38
N LYS A 180 -20.83 -0.66 -1.03
CA LYS A 180 -20.09 0.61 -1.04
C LYS A 180 -19.97 1.25 0.36
N HIS A 181 -20.89 0.89 1.26
CA HIS A 181 -20.85 1.31 2.65
C HIS A 181 -19.87 0.51 3.50
N HIS A 182 -19.48 -0.69 3.04
CA HIS A 182 -18.63 -1.61 3.80
C HIS A 182 -17.21 -1.72 3.25
N TYR A 183 -17.01 -1.59 1.94
CA TYR A 183 -15.68 -1.69 1.35
C TYR A 183 -14.87 -0.41 1.59
N LYS A 184 -13.66 -0.55 2.14
CA LYS A 184 -12.74 0.54 2.43
C LYS A 184 -11.32 0.19 1.98
N ILE A 185 -10.53 1.23 1.75
CA ILE A 185 -9.09 1.13 1.51
C ILE A 185 -8.36 2.01 2.53
N MET A 186 -7.19 1.54 2.98
CA MET A 186 -6.33 2.22 3.93
C MET A 186 -4.88 2.16 3.46
N MET A 187 -4.09 3.15 3.84
CA MET A 187 -2.65 3.20 3.64
C MET A 187 -1.99 3.61 4.94
N ALA A 188 -0.84 3.01 5.25
CA ALA A 188 0.08 3.53 6.24
C ALA A 188 1.50 3.48 5.67
N ALA A 189 2.29 4.50 5.96
CA ALA A 189 3.70 4.57 5.59
C ALA A 189 4.56 4.88 6.81
N LYS A 190 5.69 4.19 6.88
CA LYS A 190 6.69 4.32 7.93
C LYS A 190 8.04 4.58 7.29
N LYS A 191 8.75 5.61 7.75
CA LYS A 191 10.14 5.82 7.36
C LYS A 191 11.04 4.75 8.00
N LEU A 192 11.99 4.24 7.22
CA LEU A 192 12.95 3.20 7.64
C LEU A 192 14.35 3.77 7.89
#